data_AF-A0A3D4QQT3-F1
#
_entry.id   AF-A0A3D4QQT3-F1
#
_cell.length_a   1.000
_cell.length_b   1.000
_cell.length_c   1.000
_cell.angle_alpha   90.00
_cell.angle_beta   90.00
_cell.angle_gamma   90.00
#
_symmetry.space_group_name_H-M   'P 1'
#
loop_
_entity.id
_entity.type
_entity.pdbx_description
1 polymer ?
#
loop_
_entity_poly.entity_id
_entity_poly.type
_entity_poly.pdbx_seq_one_letter_code
_entity_poly.pdbx_strand_id
1 'polypeptide(L)'
;SNKIIESAEVYDYSSKCSGKVYSPDKFQGIDPYDVFLSGAVPLITISNSACQSGKELLLFRDSFGSSIAPLLLSGYSRITLVDLRYIASNHLEEYIEFNEQDVLFL
;
A
#
# COMPACT_ATOMS: atom_id res chain seq x y z
N SER A 1 1.67 -18.74 8.37
CA SER A 1 1.57 -17.33 7.97
C SER A 1 2.48 -17.07 6.77
N ASN A 2 2.37 -15.92 6.11
CA ASN A 2 3.12 -15.61 4.89
C ASN A 2 4.32 -14.69 5.20
N LYS A 3 5.54 -15.22 5.05
CA LYS A 3 6.79 -14.52 5.38
C LYS A 3 7.00 -13.23 4.58
N ILE A 4 6.53 -13.17 3.34
CA ILE A 4 6.65 -11.96 2.49
C ILE A 4 5.85 -10.83 3.13
N ILE A 5 4.61 -11.11 3.54
CA ILE A 5 3.72 -10.11 4.13
C ILE A 5 4.23 -9.67 5.51
N GLU A 6 4.76 -10.59 6.31
CA GLU A 6 5.29 -10.29 7.66
C GLU A 6 6.56 -9.41 7.64
N SER A 7 7.42 -9.64 6.65
CA SER A 7 8.66 -8.89 6.46
C SER A 7 8.47 -7.58 5.70
N ALA A 8 7.35 -7.39 5.01
CA ALA A 8 7.05 -6.16 4.31
C ALA A 8 6.94 -4.96 5.26
N GLU A 9 7.36 -3.80 4.76
CA GLU A 9 7.28 -2.52 5.44
C GLU A 9 6.30 -1.61 4.71
N VAL A 10 5.37 -1.00 5.45
CA VAL A 10 4.42 -0.02 4.93
C VAL A 10 4.87 1.36 5.36
N TYR A 11 5.02 2.30 4.44
CA TYR A 11 5.29 3.71 4.75
C TYR A 11 4.08 4.57 4.37
N ASP A 12 3.57 5.34 5.33
CA ASP A 12 2.48 6.32 5.13
C ASP A 12 3.05 7.73 5.02
N TYR A 13 2.78 8.37 3.89
CA TYR A 13 3.28 9.71 3.57
C TYR A 13 2.56 10.81 4.33
N SER A 14 1.33 10.54 4.80
CA SER A 14 0.53 11.51 5.56
C SER A 14 1.03 11.61 6.99
N SER A 15 1.23 10.46 7.65
CA SER A 15 1.75 10.41 9.03
C SER A 15 3.28 10.42 9.10
N LYS A 16 3.98 10.17 7.98
CA LYS A 16 5.44 10.00 7.88
C LYS A 16 5.98 8.88 8.77
N CYS A 17 5.17 7.84 8.97
CA CYS A 17 5.49 6.71 9.84
C CYS A 17 5.55 5.41 9.04
N SER A 18 6.46 4.52 9.45
CA SER A 18 6.47 3.13 8.99
C SER A 18 5.58 2.26 9.88
N GLY A 19 4.99 1.23 9.28
CA GLY A 19 4.11 0.27 9.91
C GLY A 19 4.16 -1.10 9.23
N LYS A 20 3.17 -1.92 9.56
CA LYS A 20 3.01 -3.28 9.03
C LYS A 20 1.80 -3.38 8.12
N VAL A 21 1.80 -4.42 7.28
CA VAL A 21 0.69 -4.70 6.36
C VAL A 21 -0.60 -4.97 7.12
N TYR A 22 -0.49 -5.68 8.24
CA TYR A 22 -1.60 -5.93 9.15
C TYR A 22 -1.35 -5.25 10.50
N SER A 23 -2.38 -4.60 11.03
CA SER A 23 -2.40 -3.99 12.37
C SER A 23 -3.44 -4.69 13.24
N PRO A 24 -3.11 -5.83 13.89
CA PRO A 24 -4.09 -6.66 14.58
C PRO A 24 -4.82 -5.95 15.74
N ASP A 25 -4.19 -4.95 16.34
CA ASP A 25 -4.79 -4.06 17.33
C ASP A 25 -6.04 -3.34 16.82
N LYS A 26 -6.16 -3.13 15.50
CA LYS A 26 -7.33 -2.50 14.89
C LYS A 26 -8.55 -3.40 14.73
N PHE A 27 -8.44 -4.70 14.99
CA PHE A 27 -9.61 -5.60 14.95
C PHE A 27 -10.72 -5.21 15.94
N GLN A 28 -10.35 -4.56 17.04
CA GLN A 28 -11.28 -4.13 18.10
C GLN A 28 -11.68 -2.65 17.96
N GLY A 29 -11.28 -2.00 16.86
CA GLY A 29 -11.55 -0.59 16.58
C GLY A 29 -12.96 -0.34 16.05
N ILE A 30 -13.21 0.94 15.70
CA ILE A 30 -14.49 1.38 15.10
C ILE A 30 -14.71 0.73 13.73
N ASP A 31 -13.63 0.66 12.93
CA ASP A 31 -13.64 -0.05 11.65
C ASP A 31 -12.63 -1.20 11.69
N PRO A 32 -13.09 -2.46 11.87
CA PRO A 32 -12.22 -3.63 11.84
C PRO A 32 -11.47 -3.82 10.53
N TYR A 33 -11.94 -3.21 9.43
CA TYR A 33 -11.27 -3.27 8.14
C TYR A 33 -9.94 -2.50 8.13
N ASP A 34 -9.74 -1.58 9.07
CA ASP A 34 -8.47 -0.87 9.24
C ASP A 34 -7.30 -1.79 9.61
N VAL A 35 -7.56 -3.07 9.94
CA VAL A 35 -6.50 -4.08 10.04
C VAL A 35 -5.63 -4.10 8.78
N PHE A 36 -6.20 -3.82 7.60
CA PHE A 36 -5.46 -3.73 6.35
C PHE A 36 -4.86 -2.33 6.19
N LEU A 37 -3.52 -2.26 6.15
CA LEU A 37 -2.77 -1.05 5.81
C LEU A 37 -3.13 0.17 6.67
N SER A 38 -3.60 -0.07 7.90
CA SER A 38 -4.04 0.94 8.85
C SER A 38 -5.20 1.82 8.37
N GLY A 39 -5.97 1.39 7.37
CA GLY A 39 -7.20 2.04 6.91
C GLY A 39 -7.06 2.90 5.65
N ALA A 40 -8.00 3.83 5.49
CA ALA A 40 -8.10 4.73 4.34
C ALA A 40 -7.09 5.89 4.42
N VAL A 41 -5.83 5.58 4.12
CA VAL A 41 -4.75 6.55 3.97
C VAL A 41 -4.60 7.00 2.51
N PRO A 42 -4.34 8.30 2.24
CA PRO A 42 -4.25 8.86 0.89
C PRO A 42 -3.17 8.20 0.03
N LEU A 43 -1.97 8.01 0.59
CA LEU A 43 -0.82 7.47 -0.11
C LEU A 43 0.03 6.62 0.84
N ILE A 44 0.31 5.40 0.43
CA ILE A 44 1.24 4.50 1.11
C ILE A 44 2.09 3.75 0.12
N THR A 45 3.25 3.30 0.59
CA THR A 45 4.10 2.38 -0.14
C THR A 45 4.35 1.13 0.69
N ILE A 46 4.14 -0.04 0.09
CA ILE A 46 4.52 -1.33 0.67
C ILE A 46 5.80 -1.81 -0.01
N SER A 47 6.83 -2.07 0.78
CA SER A 47 8.14 -2.53 0.29
C SER A 47 8.35 -4.01 0.61
N ASN A 48 8.72 -4.80 -0.40
CA ASN A 48 9.07 -6.21 -0.31
C ASN A 48 10.54 -6.42 -0.70
N SER A 49 11.41 -6.50 0.31
CA SER A 49 12.86 -6.71 0.12
C SER A 49 13.23 -8.11 -0.38
N ALA A 50 12.31 -9.07 -0.34
CA ALA A 50 12.53 -10.42 -0.84
C ALA A 50 12.28 -10.57 -2.35
N CYS A 51 11.69 -9.56 -3.00
CA CYS A 51 11.42 -9.61 -4.44
C CYS A 51 12.70 -9.37 -5.26
N GLN A 52 12.96 -10.24 -6.22
CA GLN A 52 14.17 -10.19 -7.06
C GLN A 52 13.97 -9.50 -8.40
N SER A 53 12.72 -9.36 -8.86
CA SER A 53 12.42 -8.81 -10.19
C SER A 53 12.58 -7.30 -10.28
N GLY A 54 12.56 -6.60 -9.14
CA GLY A 54 12.57 -5.13 -9.07
C GLY A 54 11.28 -4.48 -9.58
N LYS A 55 10.26 -5.26 -9.94
CA LYS A 55 9.00 -4.74 -10.48
C LYS A 55 8.25 -3.93 -9.44
N GLU A 56 7.70 -2.79 -9.86
CA GLU A 56 6.85 -1.95 -9.02
C GLU A 56 5.43 -1.88 -9.58
N LEU A 57 4.45 -1.74 -8.69
CA LEU A 57 3.03 -1.60 -9.00
C LEU A 57 2.51 -0.27 -8.45
N LEU A 58 1.87 0.50 -9.32
CA LEU A 58 1.03 1.63 -8.94
C LEU A 58 -0.43 1.17 -8.87
N LEU A 59 -0.99 1.15 -7.66
CA LEU A 59 -2.36 0.71 -7.39
C LEU A 59 -3.24 1.89 -7.02
N PHE A 60 -4.09 2.32 -7.95
CA PHE A 60 -5.19 3.23 -7.66
C PHE A 60 -6.33 2.43 -7.05
N ARG A 61 -6.71 2.76 -5.81
CA ARG A 61 -7.63 1.95 -5.01
C ARG A 61 -8.87 2.71 -4.55
N ASP A 62 -9.96 1.97 -4.44
CA ASP A 62 -11.05 2.22 -3.49
C ASP A 62 -10.77 1.56 -2.11
N SER A 63 -11.82 1.37 -1.29
CA SER A 63 -11.68 0.68 -0.01
C SER A 63 -11.19 -0.76 -0.11
N PHE A 64 -11.60 -1.52 -1.14
CA PHE A 64 -11.27 -2.95 -1.27
C PHE A 64 -9.80 -3.20 -1.61
N GLY A 65 -9.14 -2.23 -2.24
CA GLY A 65 -7.73 -2.31 -2.62
C GLY A 65 -6.78 -2.56 -1.43
N SER A 66 -7.16 -2.18 -0.20
CA SER A 66 -6.37 -2.44 1.00
C SER A 66 -6.17 -3.93 1.29
N SER A 67 -7.20 -4.74 1.02
CA SER A 67 -7.15 -6.18 1.30
C SER A 67 -6.43 -7.01 0.24
N ILE A 68 -6.38 -6.52 -1.01
CA ILE A 68 -5.78 -7.26 -2.14
C ILE A 68 -4.30 -6.95 -2.33
N ALA A 69 -3.86 -5.72 -2.03
CA ALA A 69 -2.45 -5.32 -2.19
C ALA A 69 -1.45 -6.27 -1.50
N PRO A 70 -1.71 -6.81 -0.29
CA PRO A 70 -0.83 -7.79 0.35
C PRO A 70 -0.62 -9.06 -0.47
N LEU A 71 -1.62 -9.50 -1.23
CA LEU A 71 -1.55 -10.71 -2.06
C LEU A 71 -0.69 -10.50 -3.31
N LEU A 72 -0.62 -9.26 -3.80
CA LEU A 72 0.17 -8.89 -4.96
C LEU A 72 1.68 -8.78 -4.64
N LEU A 73 2.07 -8.66 -3.37
CA LEU A 73 3.48 -8.47 -2.96
C LEU A 73 4.44 -9.53 -3.48
N SER A 74 3.97 -10.76 -3.74
CA SER A 74 4.81 -11.82 -4.29
C SER A 74 5.41 -11.49 -5.68
N GLY A 75 4.75 -10.62 -6.45
CA GLY A 75 5.19 -10.22 -7.79
C GLY A 75 5.99 -8.91 -7.85
N TYR A 76 5.94 -8.10 -6.79
CA TYR A 76 6.43 -6.73 -6.80
C TYR A 76 7.36 -6.44 -5.63
N SER A 77 8.46 -5.73 -5.89
CA SER A 77 9.36 -5.18 -4.86
C SER A 77 8.75 -3.98 -4.16
N ARG A 78 7.85 -3.27 -4.84
CA ARG A 78 7.14 -2.11 -4.30
C ARG A 78 5.70 -2.07 -4.82
N ILE A 79 4.76 -1.78 -3.93
CA ILE A 79 3.39 -1.43 -4.31
C ILE A 79 3.08 -0.05 -3.72
N THR A 80 2.84 0.94 -4.56
CA THR A 80 2.39 2.27 -4.16
C THR A 80 0.88 2.33 -4.31
N LEU A 81 0.16 2.53 -3.21
CA LEU A 81 -1.30 2.61 -3.20
C LEU A 81 -1.74 4.06 -3.12
N VAL A 82 -2.64 4.43 -4.02
CA VAL A 82 -3.15 5.79 -4.19
C VAL A 82 -4.65 5.78 -4.01
N ASP A 83 -5.15 6.54 -3.03
CA ASP A 83 -6.57 6.80 -2.86
C ASP A 83 -6.92 8.19 -3.41
N LEU A 84 -7.51 8.21 -4.60
CA LEU A 84 -7.85 9.44 -5.33
C LEU A 84 -8.93 10.28 -4.63
N ARG A 85 -9.63 9.74 -3.62
CA ARG A 85 -10.63 10.52 -2.86
C ARG A 85 -10.00 11.59 -2.00
N TYR A 86 -8.73 11.41 -1.63
CA TYR A 86 -8.03 12.27 -0.68
C TYR A 86 -6.83 13.00 -1.29
N ILE A 87 -6.44 12.67 -2.52
CA ILE A 87 -5.35 13.35 -3.23
C ILE A 87 -5.91 14.07 -4.44
N ALA A 88 -5.79 15.39 -4.44
CA ALA A 88 -6.05 16.17 -5.64
C ALA A 88 -4.96 15.84 -6.69
N SER A 89 -5.39 15.55 -7.92
CA SER A 89 -4.52 15.05 -8.99
C SER A 89 -3.31 15.94 -9.28
N ASN A 90 -3.42 17.24 -9.00
CA ASN A 90 -2.34 18.23 -9.17
C ASN A 90 -1.19 18.08 -8.17
N HIS A 91 -1.33 17.29 -7.10
CA HIS A 91 -0.26 16.98 -6.14
C HIS A 91 0.29 15.56 -6.33
N LEU A 92 -0.28 14.77 -7.25
CA LEU A 92 0.11 13.38 -7.43
C LEU A 92 1.56 13.24 -7.92
N GLU A 93 1.98 14.15 -8.80
CA GLU A 93 3.34 14.22 -9.34
C GLU A 93 4.40 14.53 -8.27
N GLU A 94 4.01 15.08 -7.12
CA GLU A 94 4.94 15.36 -6.01
C GLU A 94 5.33 14.09 -5.24
N TYR A 95 4.51 13.04 -5.35
CA TYR A 95 4.67 11.82 -4.55
C TYR A 95 4.87 10.55 -5.38
N ILE A 96 4.57 10.61 -6.67
CA ILE A 96 4.58 9.45 -7.56
C ILE A 96 5.41 9.78 -8.79
N GLU A 97 6.55 9.11 -8.89
CA GLU A 97 7.34 9.11 -10.11
C GLU A 97 6.80 8.01 -11.03
N PHE A 98 6.17 8.41 -12.14
CA PHE A 98 5.77 7.48 -13.18
C PHE A 98 7.01 6.99 -13.94
N ASN A 99 7.49 5.80 -13.58
CA ASN A 99 8.61 5.11 -14.25
C ASN A 99 8.14 3.80 -14.91
N GLU A 100 9.01 2.81 -15.11
CA GLU A 100 8.65 1.48 -15.63
C GLU A 100 7.85 0.65 -14.60
N GLN A 101 6.60 1.03 -14.36
CA GLN A 101 5.71 0.40 -13.38
C GLN A 101 4.49 -0.23 -14.06
N ASP A 102 4.05 -1.35 -13.51
CA ASP A 102 2.73 -1.89 -13.81
C ASP A 102 1.67 -0.99 -13.13
N VAL A 103 0.50 -0.81 -13.74
CA VAL A 103 -0.58 0.04 -13.22
C VAL A 103 -1.87 -0.76 -13.09
N LEU A 104 -2.53 -0.65 -11.93
CA LEU A 104 -3.82 -1.30 -11.64
C LEU A 104 -4.80 -0.29 -11.04
N PHE A 105 -6.04 -0.31 -11.53
CA PHE A 105 -7.17 0.45 -10.98
C PHE A 105 -8.18 -0.54 -10.37
N LEU A 106 -8.57 -0.29 -9.13
CA LEU A 106 -9.59 -1.03 -8.38
C LEU A 106 -10.61 -0.08 -7.78
#